data_AF-A0AAU3Y8Y3-F1
#
_entry.id   AF-A0AAU3Y8Y3-F1
#
_cell.length_a   1.000
_cell.length_b   1.000
_cell.length_c   1.000
_cell.angle_alpha   90.00
_cell.angle_beta   90.00
_cell.angle_gamma   90.00
#
_symmetry.space_group_name_H-M   'P 1'
#
loop_
_entity.id
_entity.type
_entity.pdbx_description
1 polymer ?
#
loop_
_entity_poly.entity_id
_entity_poly.type
_entity_poly.pdbx_seq_one_letter_code
_entity_poly.pdbx_strand_id
1 'polypeptide(L)'
;MSTSREGDRDRDEDGRARNARPRDGLGRPLPHGAAGVDRQPEGVVRTAAQSVAEAQALLDAGQPFHAHEVFEDAWKSGPDNERGLWRALAQTAVGLTHAARGNATGGARLLRRGADGLVEWQGEGQGVAPAGLDTAGLVRWAQELAGEVERSAEAVDAATVAPRLT
;
A
#
# COMPACT_ATOMS: atom_id res chain seq x y z
N MET A 1 48.96 3.63 -11.75
CA MET A 1 48.50 3.38 -10.37
C MET A 1 47.01 3.04 -10.42
N SER A 2 46.69 1.76 -10.24
CA SER A 2 45.31 1.28 -10.11
C SER A 2 44.80 1.52 -8.70
N THR A 3 43.57 2.03 -8.59
CA THR A 3 42.76 1.96 -7.36
C THR A 3 41.34 1.54 -7.74
N SER A 4 41.05 0.24 -7.62
CA SER A 4 39.69 -0.27 -7.36
C SER A 4 39.56 -0.42 -5.84
N ARG A 5 38.43 -0.15 -5.17
CA ARG A 5 37.23 -1.03 -5.09
C ARG A 5 36.10 -0.31 -4.35
N GLU A 6 34.91 -0.24 -4.95
CA GLU A 6 33.72 -1.08 -4.67
C GLU A 6 32.88 -0.61 -3.48
N GLY A 7 31.88 0.22 -3.77
CA GLY A 7 30.60 0.12 -3.06
C GLY A 7 29.94 -1.15 -3.54
N ASP A 8 30.25 -2.27 -2.89
CA ASP A 8 29.67 -3.56 -3.19
C ASP A 8 28.15 -3.47 -3.03
N ARG A 9 27.45 -3.50 -4.16
CA ARG A 9 25.99 -3.58 -4.16
C ARG A 9 25.69 -4.98 -3.70
N ASP A 10 25.23 -5.13 -2.47
CA ASP A 10 24.75 -6.40 -1.93
C ASP A 10 23.83 -7.03 -2.98
N ARG A 11 24.20 -8.23 -3.44
CA ARG A 11 23.57 -8.92 -4.56
C ARG A 11 23.28 -10.34 -4.11
N ASP A 12 22.12 -10.87 -4.49
CA ASP A 12 21.84 -12.29 -4.31
C ASP A 12 22.65 -13.15 -5.29
N GLU A 13 22.55 -14.46 -5.14
CA GLU A 13 23.23 -15.45 -5.99
C GLU A 13 22.84 -15.30 -7.48
N ASP A 14 21.72 -14.63 -7.77
CA ASP A 14 21.22 -14.30 -9.11
C ASP A 14 21.67 -12.91 -9.60
N GLY A 15 22.49 -12.19 -8.83
CA GLY A 15 23.03 -10.88 -9.20
C GLY A 15 22.05 -9.71 -9.08
N ARG A 16 20.88 -9.90 -8.45
CA ARG A 16 19.90 -8.85 -8.18
C ARG A 16 20.36 -8.04 -6.99
N ALA A 17 20.25 -6.71 -7.07
CA ALA A 17 20.59 -5.84 -5.95
C ALA A 17 19.68 -6.16 -4.76
N ARG A 18 20.23 -6.82 -3.74
CA ARG A 18 19.65 -6.89 -2.41
C ARG A 18 19.71 -5.49 -1.85
N ASN A 19 18.60 -4.78 -1.92
CA ASN A 19 18.44 -3.54 -1.20
C ASN A 19 18.30 -3.87 0.29
N ALA A 20 19.43 -4.22 0.93
CA ALA A 20 19.56 -4.59 2.33
C ALA A 20 19.55 -3.37 3.26
N ARG A 21 19.37 -2.16 2.71
CA ARG A 21 19.18 -0.98 3.54
C ARG A 21 17.87 -1.10 4.31
N PRO A 22 17.89 -0.94 5.64
CA PRO A 22 16.68 -0.93 6.46
C PRO A 22 15.73 0.18 5.97
N ARG A 23 14.43 -0.04 6.11
CA ARG A 23 13.39 0.90 5.69
C ARG A 23 12.42 1.18 6.83
N ASP A 24 11.79 2.35 6.83
CA ASP A 24 10.69 2.62 7.76
C ASP A 24 9.38 1.96 7.32
N GLY A 25 8.31 2.11 8.11
CA GLY A 25 6.98 1.58 7.80
C GLY A 25 6.36 2.15 6.51
N LEU A 26 6.86 3.30 6.05
CA LEU A 26 6.53 3.91 4.77
C LEU A 26 7.50 3.47 3.66
N GLY A 27 8.41 2.52 3.86
CA GLY A 27 9.35 2.05 2.85
C GLY A 27 10.47 3.03 2.47
N ARG A 28 10.69 4.13 3.20
CA ARG A 28 11.81 5.05 2.96
C ARG A 28 13.11 4.44 3.48
N PRO A 29 14.25 4.56 2.75
CA PRO A 29 15.53 4.04 3.22
C PRO A 29 15.96 4.75 4.52
N LEU A 30 16.42 3.97 5.48
CA LEU A 30 17.02 4.44 6.73
C LEU A 30 18.56 4.46 6.63
N PRO A 31 19.25 5.13 7.57
CA PRO A 31 20.69 4.99 7.75
C PRO A 31 21.09 3.53 8.03
N HIS A 32 22.30 3.13 7.62
CA HIS A 32 22.81 1.80 7.97
C HIS A 32 22.93 1.65 9.49
N GLY A 33 22.56 0.47 10.02
CA GLY A 33 22.56 0.18 11.45
C GLY A 33 21.30 0.64 12.20
N ALA A 34 20.40 1.39 11.56
CA ALA A 34 19.07 1.63 12.12
C ALA A 34 18.20 0.36 12.02
N ALA A 35 17.37 0.12 13.03
CA ALA A 35 16.34 -0.91 12.94
C ALA A 35 15.29 -0.47 11.90
N GLY A 36 15.14 -1.26 10.84
CA GLY A 36 14.06 -1.10 9.88
C GLY A 36 12.85 -1.94 10.25
N VAL A 37 11.77 -1.74 9.50
CA VAL A 37 10.66 -2.69 9.46
C VAL A 37 11.01 -3.77 8.44
N ASP A 38 10.81 -5.02 8.83
CA ASP A 38 10.91 -6.16 7.91
C ASP A 38 9.85 -6.04 6.81
N ARG A 39 10.25 -6.35 5.56
CA ARG A 39 9.28 -6.39 4.46
C ARG A 39 8.30 -7.54 4.69
N GLN A 40 7.08 -7.34 4.20
CA GLN A 40 6.14 -8.45 4.13
C GLN A 40 6.71 -9.55 3.21
N PRO A 41 6.52 -10.84 3.54
CA PRO A 41 6.82 -11.91 2.61
C PRO A 41 5.97 -11.76 1.35
N GLU A 42 6.62 -11.74 0.18
CA GLU A 42 5.95 -11.62 -1.12
C GLU A 42 5.25 -12.93 -1.51
N GLY A 43 4.09 -12.83 -2.18
CA GLY A 43 3.41 -13.98 -2.78
C GLY A 43 2.70 -14.88 -1.77
N VAL A 44 2.36 -14.36 -0.59
CA VAL A 44 1.65 -15.15 0.42
C VAL A 44 0.17 -15.19 0.08
N VAL A 45 -0.30 -16.38 -0.29
CA VAL A 45 -1.71 -16.64 -0.57
C VAL A 45 -2.51 -16.60 0.73
N ARG A 46 -3.50 -15.70 0.78
CA ARG A 46 -4.40 -15.49 1.91
C ARG A 46 -5.84 -15.58 1.45
N THR A 47 -6.73 -16.00 2.34
CA THR A 47 -8.17 -15.81 2.12
C THR A 47 -8.51 -14.32 2.15
N ALA A 48 -9.64 -13.90 1.55
CA ALA A 48 -10.07 -12.50 1.59
C ALA A 48 -10.15 -11.96 3.03
N ALA A 49 -10.69 -12.73 3.98
CA ALA A 49 -10.77 -12.31 5.38
C ALA A 49 -9.39 -12.11 6.02
N GLN A 50 -8.43 -12.98 5.73
CA GLN A 50 -7.06 -12.82 6.21
C GLN A 50 -6.37 -11.62 5.59
N SER A 51 -6.55 -11.38 4.29
CA SER A 51 -5.99 -10.20 3.60
C SER A 51 -6.53 -8.90 4.19
N VAL A 52 -7.84 -8.82 4.44
CA VAL A 52 -8.47 -7.64 5.04
C VAL A 52 -7.99 -7.43 6.48
N ALA A 53 -7.95 -8.47 7.31
CA ALA A 53 -7.50 -8.37 8.69
C ALA A 53 -6.03 -7.93 8.80
N GLU A 54 -5.15 -8.53 8.00
CA GLU A 54 -3.73 -8.17 7.94
C GLU A 54 -3.54 -6.73 7.45
N ALA A 55 -4.22 -6.34 6.37
CA ALA A 55 -4.14 -4.99 5.84
C ALA A 55 -4.67 -3.95 6.85
N GLN A 56 -5.75 -4.23 7.58
CA GLN A 56 -6.25 -3.34 8.63
C GLN A 56 -5.20 -3.14 9.72
N ALA A 57 -4.59 -4.21 10.23
CA ALA A 57 -3.58 -4.13 11.27
C ALA A 57 -2.37 -3.29 10.82
N LEU A 58 -1.94 -3.44 9.56
CA LEU A 58 -0.87 -2.65 8.97
C LEU A 58 -1.25 -1.18 8.79
N LEU A 59 -2.48 -0.89 8.37
CA LEU A 59 -2.98 0.48 8.26
C LEU A 59 -3.06 1.16 9.63
N ASP A 60 -3.59 0.46 10.64
CA ASP A 60 -3.66 0.93 12.03
C ASP A 60 -2.25 1.22 12.60
N ALA A 61 -1.24 0.45 12.17
CA ALA A 61 0.16 0.65 12.54
C ALA A 61 0.89 1.74 11.71
N GLY A 62 0.20 2.44 10.80
CA GLY A 62 0.80 3.46 9.94
C GLY A 62 1.73 2.90 8.87
N GLN A 63 1.49 1.66 8.42
CA GLN A 63 2.28 0.94 7.43
C GLN A 63 1.50 0.71 6.11
N PRO A 64 1.00 1.78 5.45
CA PRO A 64 0.19 1.66 4.24
C PRO A 64 0.94 1.03 3.05
N PHE A 65 2.27 1.09 3.02
CA PHE A 65 3.04 0.42 1.97
C PHE A 65 2.97 -1.11 2.12
N HIS A 66 3.02 -1.61 3.35
CA HIS A 66 2.90 -3.04 3.62
C HIS A 66 1.46 -3.52 3.39
N ALA A 67 0.45 -2.70 3.73
CA ALA A 67 -0.94 -2.99 3.39
C ALA A 67 -1.16 -3.06 1.86
N HIS A 68 -0.49 -2.21 1.09
CA HIS A 68 -0.49 -2.28 -0.37
C HIS A 68 0.03 -3.63 -0.88
N GLU A 69 1.13 -4.15 -0.31
CA GLU A 69 1.68 -5.46 -0.68
C GLU A 69 0.67 -6.59 -0.42
N VAL A 70 -0.05 -6.55 0.71
CA VAL A 70 -1.10 -7.53 1.03
C VAL A 70 -2.24 -7.50 0.00
N PHE A 71 -2.69 -6.31 -0.39
CA PHE A 71 -3.73 -6.17 -1.41
C PHE A 71 -3.24 -6.58 -2.81
N GLU A 72 -1.96 -6.34 -3.12
CA GLU A 72 -1.36 -6.79 -4.38
C GLU A 72 -1.26 -8.31 -4.46
N ASP A 73 -0.89 -8.99 -3.37
CA ASP A 73 -0.92 -10.45 -3.28
C ASP A 73 -2.35 -10.99 -3.48
N ALA A 74 -3.35 -10.37 -2.86
CA ALA A 74 -4.76 -10.72 -3.04
C ALA A 74 -5.22 -10.50 -4.49
N TRP A 75 -4.77 -9.43 -5.15
CA TRP A 75 -5.06 -9.18 -6.57
C TRP A 75 -4.47 -10.25 -7.49
N LYS A 76 -3.26 -10.73 -7.19
CA LYS A 76 -2.55 -11.73 -8.01
C LYS A 76 -3.05 -13.16 -7.79
N SER A 77 -3.54 -13.47 -6.59
CA SER A 77 -3.91 -14.83 -6.19
C SER A 77 -5.40 -15.08 -6.00
N GLY A 78 -6.21 -14.02 -5.89
CA GLY A 78 -7.64 -14.09 -5.63
C GLY A 78 -8.50 -14.39 -6.88
N PRO A 79 -9.82 -14.55 -6.68
CA PRO A 79 -10.77 -14.80 -7.77
C PRO A 79 -10.80 -13.68 -8.81
N ASP A 80 -11.07 -14.02 -10.07
CA ASP A 80 -11.10 -13.06 -11.18
C ASP A 80 -12.12 -11.92 -10.97
N ASN A 81 -13.28 -12.25 -10.38
CA ASN A 81 -14.34 -11.29 -10.02
C ASN A 81 -14.02 -10.44 -8.77
N GLU A 82 -12.82 -10.54 -8.21
CA GLU A 82 -12.36 -9.66 -7.13
C GLU A 82 -11.11 -8.88 -7.54
N ARG A 83 -10.55 -9.12 -8.73
CA ARG A 83 -9.30 -8.49 -9.16
C ARG A 83 -9.41 -6.97 -9.25
N GLY A 84 -10.55 -6.45 -9.70
CA GLY A 84 -10.84 -5.02 -9.74
C GLY A 84 -10.80 -4.40 -8.33
N LEU A 85 -11.49 -5.03 -7.38
CA LEU A 85 -11.51 -4.65 -5.97
C LEU A 85 -10.11 -4.62 -5.35
N TRP A 86 -9.37 -5.73 -5.41
CA TRP A 86 -8.06 -5.83 -4.78
C TRP A 86 -7.05 -4.84 -5.38
N ARG A 87 -7.10 -4.62 -6.69
CA ARG A 87 -6.30 -3.60 -7.36
C ARG A 87 -6.63 -2.19 -6.88
N ALA A 88 -7.92 -1.88 -6.71
CA ALA A 88 -8.36 -0.57 -6.23
C ALA A 88 -7.93 -0.32 -4.77
N LEU A 89 -8.00 -1.33 -3.90
CA LEU A 89 -7.49 -1.26 -2.53
C LEU A 89 -5.97 -1.08 -2.49
N ALA A 90 -5.23 -1.81 -3.33
CA ALA A 90 -3.78 -1.64 -3.46
C ALA A 90 -3.42 -0.21 -3.90
N GLN A 91 -4.17 0.39 -4.84
CA GLN A 91 -3.98 1.78 -5.27
C GLN A 91 -4.29 2.79 -4.16
N THR A 92 -5.32 2.51 -3.38
CA THR A 92 -5.74 3.33 -2.24
C THR A 92 -4.64 3.36 -1.16
N ALA A 93 -4.11 2.20 -0.78
CA ALA A 93 -3.04 2.09 0.22
C ALA A 93 -1.72 2.73 -0.24
N VAL A 94 -1.32 2.55 -1.51
CA VAL A 94 -0.12 3.24 -2.02
C VAL A 94 -0.35 4.75 -2.17
N GLY A 95 -1.59 5.20 -2.47
CA GLY A 95 -1.96 6.61 -2.42
C GLY A 95 -1.75 7.24 -1.03
N LEU A 96 -2.19 6.55 0.02
CA LEU A 96 -1.92 6.95 1.41
C LEU A 96 -0.42 6.97 1.71
N THR A 97 0.34 5.99 1.23
CA THR A 97 1.82 5.97 1.36
C THR A 97 2.44 7.21 0.73
N HIS A 98 2.00 7.62 -0.45
CA HIS A 98 2.51 8.81 -1.11
C HIS A 98 2.15 10.10 -0.36
N ALA A 99 0.91 10.21 0.12
CA ALA A 99 0.48 11.33 0.94
C ALA A 99 1.32 11.45 2.23
N ALA A 100 1.54 10.33 2.93
CA ALA A 100 2.35 10.30 4.15
C ALA A 100 3.85 10.59 3.92
N ARG A 101 4.33 10.40 2.69
CA ARG A 101 5.69 10.79 2.27
C ARG A 101 5.78 12.25 1.81
N GLY A 102 4.69 13.04 1.89
CA GLY A 102 4.64 14.44 1.45
C GLY A 102 4.49 14.62 -0.07
N ASN A 103 4.19 13.56 -0.82
CA ASN A 103 3.86 13.67 -2.24
C ASN A 103 2.35 13.91 -2.38
N ALA A 104 1.91 15.15 -2.13
CA ALA A 104 0.50 15.50 -2.09
C ALA A 104 -0.23 15.21 -3.43
N THR A 105 0.32 15.71 -4.54
CA THR A 105 -0.27 15.51 -5.88
C THR A 105 -0.35 14.05 -6.26
N GLY A 106 0.72 13.28 -6.05
CA GLY A 106 0.75 11.85 -6.37
C GLY A 106 -0.18 11.04 -5.46
N GLY A 107 -0.19 11.35 -4.16
CA GLY A 107 -1.04 10.70 -3.17
C GLY A 107 -2.52 10.91 -3.46
N ALA A 108 -2.95 12.16 -3.64
CA ALA A 108 -4.34 12.49 -3.95
C ALA A 108 -4.82 11.87 -5.26
N ARG A 109 -3.97 11.87 -6.31
CA ARG A 109 -4.30 11.22 -7.58
C ARG A 109 -4.53 9.72 -7.42
N LEU A 110 -3.68 9.03 -6.66
CA LEU A 110 -3.80 7.58 -6.43
C LEU A 110 -5.01 7.23 -5.56
N LEU A 111 -5.29 8.02 -4.52
CA LEU A 111 -6.48 7.87 -3.68
C LEU A 111 -7.76 7.97 -4.51
N ARG A 112 -7.89 9.00 -5.36
CA ARG A 112 -9.05 9.14 -6.25
C ARG A 112 -9.18 7.98 -7.23
N ARG A 113 -8.06 7.55 -7.83
CA ARG A 113 -8.07 6.40 -8.74
C ARG A 113 -8.51 5.11 -8.03
N GLY A 114 -8.07 4.90 -6.79
CA GLY A 114 -8.53 3.80 -5.95
C GLY A 114 -10.04 3.88 -5.70
N ALA A 115 -10.55 5.07 -5.35
CA ALA A 115 -11.99 5.29 -5.18
C ALA A 115 -12.79 5.00 -6.45
N ASP A 116 -12.33 5.49 -7.61
CA ASP A 116 -12.97 5.24 -8.91
C ASP A 116 -13.02 3.74 -9.22
N GLY A 117 -11.93 3.01 -8.96
CA GLY A 117 -11.87 1.56 -9.15
C GLY A 117 -12.80 0.77 -8.23
N LEU A 118 -13.03 1.23 -7.00
CA LEU A 118 -14.02 0.63 -6.09
C LEU A 118 -15.45 0.85 -6.60
N VAL A 119 -15.75 2.04 -7.12
CA VAL A 119 -17.06 2.36 -7.72
C VAL A 119 -17.30 1.52 -8.98
N GLU A 120 -16.28 1.39 -9.84
CA GLU A 120 -16.35 0.57 -11.06
C GLU A 120 -16.65 -0.89 -10.72
N TRP A 121 -15.90 -1.48 -9.78
CA TRP A 121 -16.13 -2.87 -9.35
C TRP A 121 -17.53 -3.11 -8.78
N GLN A 122 -18.06 -2.17 -7.98
CA GLN A 122 -19.44 -2.25 -7.49
C GLN A 122 -20.47 -2.20 -8.62
N GLY A 123 -20.24 -1.35 -9.63
CA GLY A 123 -21.13 -1.18 -10.79
C GLY A 123 -21.20 -2.40 -11.71
N GLU A 124 -20.14 -3.22 -11.74
CA GLU A 124 -20.10 -4.47 -12.50
C GLU A 124 -21.00 -5.58 -11.91
N GLY A 125 -21.67 -5.34 -10.78
CA GLY A 125 -22.64 -6.26 -10.20
C GLY A 125 -22.02 -7.55 -9.64
N GLN A 126 -20.74 -7.52 -9.25
CA GLN A 126 -19.96 -8.70 -8.85
C GLN A 126 -20.27 -9.25 -7.45
N GLY A 127 -21.41 -8.86 -6.85
CA GLY A 127 -21.92 -9.39 -5.59
C GLY A 127 -21.57 -8.54 -4.37
N VAL A 128 -21.71 -9.14 -3.18
CA VAL A 128 -21.37 -8.51 -1.90
C VAL A 128 -19.84 -8.48 -1.75
N ALA A 129 -19.30 -7.36 -1.29
CA ALA A 129 -17.87 -7.23 -1.05
C ALA A 129 -17.37 -8.31 -0.08
N PRO A 130 -16.26 -9.02 -0.41
CA PRO A 130 -15.77 -10.11 0.41
C PRO A 130 -15.33 -9.59 1.78
N ALA A 131 -15.38 -10.48 2.78
CA ALA A 131 -14.93 -10.21 4.15
C ALA A 131 -15.60 -8.99 4.83
N GLY A 132 -16.77 -8.55 4.36
CA GLY A 132 -17.51 -7.45 4.97
C GLY A 132 -16.93 -6.06 4.67
N LEU A 133 -16.14 -5.92 3.59
CA LEU A 133 -15.54 -4.65 3.20
C LEU A 133 -16.58 -3.52 3.02
N ASP A 134 -16.42 -2.41 3.73
CA ASP A 134 -17.21 -1.17 3.55
C ASP A 134 -16.66 -0.37 2.35
N THR A 135 -16.85 -0.92 1.17
CA THR A 135 -16.43 -0.30 -0.10
C THR A 135 -16.99 1.11 -0.28
N ALA A 136 -18.21 1.39 0.19
CA ALA A 136 -18.80 2.72 0.12
C ALA A 136 -18.10 3.71 1.08
N GLY A 137 -17.78 3.28 2.30
CA GLY A 137 -16.98 4.06 3.25
C GLY A 137 -15.58 4.34 2.74
N LEU A 138 -14.94 3.35 2.13
CA LEU A 138 -13.59 3.49 1.56
C LEU A 138 -13.55 4.49 0.40
N VAL A 139 -14.58 4.51 -0.46
CA VAL A 139 -14.71 5.52 -1.53
C VAL A 139 -14.79 6.93 -0.93
N ARG A 140 -15.68 7.15 0.05
CA ARG A 140 -15.83 8.46 0.70
C ARG A 140 -14.53 8.90 1.35
N TRP A 141 -13.94 8.02 2.15
CA TRP A 141 -12.67 8.28 2.83
C TRP A 141 -11.55 8.67 1.85
N ALA A 142 -11.40 7.93 0.75
CA ALA A 142 -10.34 8.19 -0.22
C ALA A 142 -10.52 9.54 -0.93
N GLN A 143 -11.76 9.90 -1.26
CA GLN A 143 -12.09 11.20 -1.87
C GLN A 143 -11.86 12.37 -0.91
N GLU A 144 -12.31 12.23 0.34
CA GLU A 144 -12.14 13.24 1.40
C GLU A 144 -10.65 13.47 1.69
N LEU A 145 -9.89 12.40 1.90
CA LEU A 145 -8.46 12.49 2.16
C LEU A 145 -7.70 13.08 0.97
N ALA A 146 -8.05 12.72 -0.27
CA ALA A 146 -7.43 13.31 -1.45
C ALA A 146 -7.64 14.83 -1.51
N GLY A 147 -8.84 15.30 -1.18
CA GLY A 147 -9.14 16.72 -1.08
C GLY A 147 -8.33 17.42 0.02
N GLU A 148 -8.19 16.78 1.19
CA GLU A 148 -7.43 17.33 2.31
C GLU A 148 -5.92 17.42 2.02
N VAL A 149 -5.36 16.35 1.45
CA VAL A 149 -3.94 16.29 1.06
C VAL A 149 -3.58 17.37 0.05
N GLU A 150 -4.47 17.65 -0.91
CA GLU A 150 -4.24 18.73 -1.89
C GLU A 150 -4.35 20.12 -1.29
N ARG A 151 -5.29 20.33 -0.34
CA ARG A 151 -5.47 21.63 0.31
C ARG A 151 -4.34 21.97 1.26
N SER A 152 -3.91 21.01 2.07
CA SER A 152 -2.84 21.21 3.05
C SER A 152 -1.45 21.21 2.38
N ALA A 153 -1.26 20.39 1.34
CA ALA A 153 0.04 20.09 0.74
C ALA A 153 1.09 19.57 1.76
N GLU A 154 0.63 19.08 2.91
CA GLU A 154 1.47 18.55 3.97
C GLU A 154 1.45 17.02 3.98
N ALA A 155 2.48 16.43 4.58
CA ALA A 155 2.52 14.99 4.80
C ALA A 155 1.51 14.60 5.89
N VAL A 156 0.65 13.63 5.59
CA VAL A 156 -0.33 13.12 6.57
C VAL A 156 0.31 12.07 7.47
N ASP A 157 -0.16 11.99 8.72
CA ASP A 157 0.12 10.83 9.56
C ASP A 157 -0.78 9.66 9.15
N ALA A 158 -0.17 8.65 8.53
CA ALA A 158 -0.88 7.51 7.96
C ALA A 158 -1.71 6.71 8.99
N ALA A 159 -1.22 6.57 10.23
CA ALA A 159 -1.95 5.82 11.27
C ALA A 159 -3.19 6.60 11.71
N THR A 160 -3.06 7.92 11.86
CA THR A 160 -4.14 8.81 12.29
C THR A 160 -5.26 8.91 11.25
N VAL A 161 -4.93 8.88 9.95
CA VAL A 161 -5.92 9.00 8.86
C VAL A 161 -6.31 7.67 8.24
N ALA A 162 -5.86 6.53 8.78
CA ALA A 162 -6.15 5.20 8.25
C ALA A 162 -7.67 4.92 8.20
N PRO A 163 -8.18 4.28 7.14
CA PRO A 163 -9.58 3.91 7.06
C PRO A 163 -9.88 2.68 7.91
N ARG A 164 -11.17 2.50 8.22
CA ARG A 164 -11.72 1.20 8.59
C ARG A 164 -12.12 0.47 7.31
N LEU A 165 -11.60 -0.74 7.12
CA LEU A 165 -11.87 -1.55 5.93
C LEU A 165 -13.26 -2.19 5.96
N THR A 166 -13.79 -2.48 7.15
CA THR A 166 -15.06 -3.16 7.41
C THR A 166 -15.89 -2.37 8.41
#